data_AF-A0A840IAU2-F1
#
_entry.id   AF-A0A840IAU2-F1
#
_cell.length_a   1.000
_cell.length_b   1.000
_cell.length_c   1.000
_cell.angle_alpha   90.00
_cell.angle_beta   90.00
_cell.angle_gamma   90.00
#
_symmetry.space_group_name_H-M   'P 1'
#
loop_
_entity.id
_entity.type
_entity.pdbx_description
1 polymer ?
#
loop_
_entity_poly.entity_id
_entity_poly.type
_entity_poly.pdbx_seq_one_letter_code
_entity_poly.pdbx_strand_id
1 'polypeptide(L)'
;MALRRVCVYSGSSPGGDPAYAAAAARLGSELAERGIGIVYGGGRAGLMGAVADAALAAGGEVIGVLPRLLEEREIGHRGLTELRVVDSMHARKAEMATLADAFVALPGGLGTLEELVEAATWTQLRIHAKPVGLLDVARYWQELEALLDHAVREGFLRPQNRGLIVRSGDPGLLLDELATWRPPPPAPLSDRADAAVGPAATLGADAPAVAAPSAGDAALGAAEPRAGDRLSDGRRLRAVEESVDPPAERRTADIGDPASAAAAGPPHPPARPLARGAPAAAGGAPIPTIRPPAVGVSALVVRDGTILLGLRQGAHGAGTWAPPGGAVDGGEEPAATALRELEEETGLRGAAARPLVFTSDLFPADRQQWVTLHHLVDGAAGEPELREPRSCARWEWFPLDALPSPLFGPMASLVASDAWPPRA
;
A
#
# COMPACT_ATOMS: atom_id res chain seq x y z
N MET A 1 -19.91 -16.75 -14.83
CA MET A 1 -20.24 -17.06 -13.41
C MET A 1 -21.38 -16.13 -13.03
N ALA A 2 -22.35 -16.54 -12.20
CA ALA A 2 -23.38 -15.60 -11.78
C ALA A 2 -22.74 -14.55 -10.85
N LEU A 3 -22.81 -13.28 -11.20
CA LEU A 3 -22.32 -12.18 -10.36
C LEU A 3 -23.24 -12.05 -9.16
N ARG A 4 -22.70 -12.15 -7.94
CA ARG A 4 -23.44 -11.91 -6.69
C ARG A 4 -23.17 -10.51 -6.17
N ARG A 5 -21.92 -10.04 -6.30
CA ARG A 5 -21.53 -8.71 -5.86
C ARG A 5 -20.59 -8.03 -6.85
N VAL A 6 -20.79 -6.73 -7.06
CA VAL A 6 -19.91 -5.89 -7.87
C VAL A 6 -19.27 -4.84 -6.98
N CYS A 7 -17.94 -4.74 -7.04
CA CYS A 7 -17.20 -3.65 -6.43
C CYS A 7 -17.31 -2.41 -7.32
N VAL A 8 -17.79 -1.31 -6.78
CA VAL A 8 -17.91 -0.04 -7.50
C VAL A 8 -16.87 0.96 -6.98
N TYR A 9 -15.98 1.39 -7.86
CA TYR A 9 -15.06 2.50 -7.65
C TYR A 9 -15.66 3.76 -8.27
N SER A 10 -15.67 4.88 -7.55
CA SER A 10 -16.25 6.13 -8.06
C SER A 10 -15.68 7.35 -7.36
N GLY A 11 -15.87 8.53 -7.96
CA GLY A 11 -15.45 9.79 -7.36
C GLY A 11 -16.23 10.14 -6.08
N SER A 12 -15.51 10.59 -5.06
CA SER A 12 -16.10 11.22 -3.86
C SER A 12 -16.70 12.61 -4.15
N SER A 13 -16.50 13.14 -5.37
CA SER A 13 -17.11 14.35 -5.89
C SER A 13 -18.15 14.02 -6.97
N PRO A 14 -19.21 14.84 -7.14
CA PRO A 14 -20.25 14.60 -8.15
C PRO A 14 -19.78 14.85 -9.59
N GLY A 15 -18.65 15.55 -9.78
CA GLY A 15 -18.16 15.98 -11.09
C GLY A 15 -18.86 17.23 -11.62
N GLY A 16 -18.43 17.69 -12.81
CA GLY A 16 -18.96 18.91 -13.44
C GLY A 16 -20.14 18.70 -14.38
N ASP A 17 -20.44 17.45 -14.75
CA ASP A 17 -21.55 17.09 -15.63
C ASP A 17 -22.60 16.28 -14.84
N PRO A 18 -23.88 16.69 -14.82
CA PRO A 18 -24.94 15.95 -14.13
C PRO A 18 -25.13 14.51 -14.66
N ALA A 19 -24.69 14.21 -15.88
CA ALA A 19 -24.73 12.85 -16.44
C ALA A 19 -23.97 11.84 -15.58
N TYR A 20 -22.92 12.26 -14.86
CA TYR A 20 -22.16 11.37 -13.98
C TYR A 20 -22.99 10.85 -12.81
N ALA A 21 -23.71 11.74 -12.12
CA ALA A 21 -24.60 11.36 -11.02
C ALA A 21 -25.78 10.52 -11.51
N ALA A 22 -26.35 10.86 -12.68
CA ALA A 22 -27.41 10.08 -13.29
C ALA A 22 -26.96 8.65 -13.66
N ALA A 23 -25.75 8.51 -14.22
CA ALA A 23 -25.19 7.21 -14.55
C ALA A 23 -24.84 6.38 -13.31
N ALA A 24 -24.33 7.01 -12.24
CA ALA A 24 -24.08 6.36 -10.97
C ALA A 24 -25.37 5.82 -10.34
N ALA A 25 -26.43 6.63 -10.31
CA ALA A 25 -27.73 6.21 -9.82
C ALA A 25 -28.31 5.06 -10.67
N ARG A 26 -28.23 5.17 -12.00
CA ARG A 26 -28.69 4.12 -12.92
C ARG A 26 -27.95 2.80 -12.71
N LEU A 27 -26.63 2.83 -12.54
CA LEU A 27 -25.84 1.63 -12.22
C LEU A 27 -26.28 1.01 -10.89
N GLY A 28 -26.52 1.84 -9.86
CA GLY A 28 -26.99 1.38 -8.56
C GLY A 28 -28.33 0.66 -8.63
N SER A 29 -29.32 1.26 -9.30
CA SER A 29 -30.64 0.64 -9.50
C SER A 29 -30.56 -0.63 -10.33
N GLU A 30 -29.80 -0.64 -11.44
CA GLU A 30 -29.65 -1.82 -12.30
C GLU A 30 -29.04 -3.02 -11.55
N LEU A 31 -28.03 -2.78 -10.70
CA LEU A 31 -27.43 -3.83 -9.86
C LEU A 31 -28.47 -4.42 -8.89
N ALA A 32 -29.21 -3.55 -8.19
CA ALA A 32 -30.24 -3.97 -7.25
C ALA A 32 -31.39 -4.74 -7.92
N GLU A 33 -31.88 -4.26 -9.06
CA GLU A 33 -32.95 -4.91 -9.84
C GLU A 33 -32.53 -6.31 -10.34
N ARG A 34 -31.24 -6.50 -10.62
CA ARG A 34 -30.65 -7.82 -10.97
C ARG A 34 -30.36 -8.71 -9.77
N GLY A 35 -30.61 -8.24 -8.54
CA GLY A 35 -30.27 -8.96 -7.31
C GLY A 35 -28.78 -9.07 -7.05
N ILE A 36 -27.99 -8.13 -7.58
CA ILE A 36 -26.53 -8.07 -7.44
C ILE A 36 -26.20 -7.03 -6.36
N GLY A 37 -25.49 -7.44 -5.31
CA GLY A 37 -25.06 -6.54 -4.24
C GLY A 37 -23.92 -5.61 -4.67
N ILE A 38 -23.80 -4.48 -3.99
CA ILE A 38 -22.73 -3.50 -4.19
C ILE A 38 -21.71 -3.60 -3.07
N VAL A 39 -20.44 -3.62 -3.43
CA VAL A 39 -19.31 -3.39 -2.51
C VAL A 39 -18.66 -2.07 -2.91
N TYR A 40 -18.39 -1.16 -1.99
CA TYR A 40 -17.76 0.12 -2.33
C TYR A 40 -17.01 0.73 -1.14
N GLY A 41 -16.45 1.92 -1.32
CA GLY A 41 -15.61 2.61 -0.34
C GLY A 41 -16.30 3.19 0.90
N GLY A 42 -17.61 3.03 1.09
CA GLY A 42 -18.30 3.39 2.35
C GLY A 42 -18.69 4.86 2.56
N GLY A 43 -18.23 5.77 1.69
CA GLY A 43 -18.50 7.21 1.78
C GLY A 43 -19.83 7.64 1.14
N ARG A 44 -20.49 8.66 1.71
CA ARG A 44 -21.78 9.19 1.21
C ARG A 44 -21.67 10.33 0.18
N ALA A 45 -20.47 10.86 -0.05
CA ALA A 45 -20.28 12.02 -0.90
C ALA A 45 -20.24 11.67 -2.40
N GLY A 46 -20.59 12.64 -3.26
CA GLY A 46 -20.41 12.54 -4.71
C GLY A 46 -21.10 11.34 -5.35
N LEU A 47 -20.39 10.68 -6.28
CA LEU A 47 -20.93 9.53 -7.00
C LEU A 47 -21.01 8.28 -6.13
N MET A 48 -20.21 8.20 -5.06
CA MET A 48 -20.27 7.12 -4.07
C MET A 48 -21.64 7.09 -3.38
N GLY A 49 -22.14 8.26 -2.95
CA GLY A 49 -23.49 8.39 -2.41
C GLY A 49 -24.56 8.05 -3.44
N ALA A 50 -24.45 8.61 -4.66
CA ALA A 50 -25.44 8.41 -5.70
C ALA A 50 -25.67 6.93 -6.08
N VAL A 51 -24.60 6.14 -6.19
CA VAL A 51 -24.72 4.70 -6.49
C VAL A 51 -25.29 3.92 -5.31
N ALA A 52 -24.86 4.22 -4.08
CA ALA A 52 -25.32 3.53 -2.88
C ALA A 52 -26.80 3.83 -2.60
N ASP A 53 -27.20 5.10 -2.61
CA ASP A 53 -28.58 5.53 -2.36
C ASP A 53 -29.56 4.95 -3.38
N ALA A 54 -29.19 4.95 -4.67
CA ALA A 54 -30.04 4.40 -5.72
C ALA A 54 -30.24 2.88 -5.62
N ALA A 55 -29.18 2.15 -5.24
CA ALA A 55 -29.28 0.71 -5.00
C ALA A 55 -30.14 0.38 -3.78
N LEU A 56 -29.93 1.10 -2.66
CA LEU A 56 -30.73 0.95 -1.44
C LEU A 56 -32.21 1.28 -1.69
N ALA A 57 -32.50 2.35 -2.44
CA ALA A 57 -33.86 2.74 -2.79
C ALA A 57 -34.59 1.67 -3.64
N ALA A 58 -33.83 0.91 -4.44
CA ALA A 58 -34.33 -0.25 -5.20
C ALA A 58 -34.33 -1.56 -4.37
N GLY A 59 -34.00 -1.52 -3.08
CA GLY A 59 -33.99 -2.69 -2.18
C GLY A 59 -32.75 -3.58 -2.29
N GLY A 60 -31.67 -3.08 -2.91
CA GLY A 60 -30.41 -3.81 -3.07
C GLY A 60 -29.54 -3.86 -1.80
N GLU A 61 -28.62 -4.83 -1.76
CA GLU A 61 -27.58 -4.94 -0.74
C GLU A 61 -26.44 -3.96 -1.05
N VAL A 62 -26.01 -3.16 -0.08
CA VAL A 62 -24.82 -2.29 -0.21
C VAL A 62 -23.91 -2.45 1.00
N ILE A 63 -22.68 -2.89 0.73
CA ILE A 63 -21.61 -3.09 1.71
C ILE A 63 -20.54 -2.02 1.50
N GLY A 64 -20.33 -1.17 2.50
CA GLY A 64 -19.24 -0.21 2.54
C GLY A 64 -18.02 -0.75 3.24
N VAL A 65 -16.82 -0.44 2.74
CA VAL A 65 -15.55 -0.71 3.43
C VAL A 65 -14.81 0.61 3.63
N LEU A 66 -14.66 1.02 4.90
CA LEU A 66 -14.09 2.31 5.28
C LEU A 66 -12.86 2.09 6.19
N PRO A 67 -11.72 2.72 5.93
CA PRO A 67 -10.59 2.65 6.84
C PRO A 67 -10.83 3.56 8.06
N ARG A 68 -10.36 3.16 9.25
CA ARG A 68 -10.50 3.93 10.51
C ARG A 68 -10.02 5.38 10.37
N LEU A 69 -8.92 5.61 9.64
CA LEU A 69 -8.36 6.95 9.38
C LEU A 69 -9.36 7.91 8.71
N LEU A 70 -10.33 7.37 7.95
CA LEU A 70 -11.34 8.15 7.26
C LEU A 70 -12.69 8.14 7.99
N GLU A 71 -12.86 7.36 9.06
CA GLU A 71 -14.12 7.34 9.83
C GLU A 71 -14.43 8.69 10.48
N GLU A 72 -13.40 9.42 10.90
CA GLU A 72 -13.54 10.75 11.51
C GLU A 72 -13.60 11.89 10.48
N ARG A 73 -13.10 11.66 9.25
CA ARG A 73 -12.90 12.70 8.22
C ARG A 73 -13.89 12.60 7.06
N GLU A 74 -14.35 11.41 6.72
CA GLU A 74 -15.36 11.16 5.71
C GLU A 74 -16.73 10.92 6.35
N ILE A 75 -17.77 11.47 5.71
CA ILE A 75 -19.15 11.21 6.12
C ILE A 75 -19.50 9.78 5.69
N GLY A 76 -19.21 8.81 6.57
CA GLY A 76 -19.59 7.42 6.39
C GLY A 76 -21.09 7.28 6.15
N HIS A 77 -21.47 6.41 5.22
CA HIS A 77 -22.86 6.21 4.87
C HIS A 77 -23.57 5.36 5.92
N ARG A 78 -24.42 5.97 6.76
CA ARG A 78 -25.07 5.27 7.89
C ARG A 78 -26.27 4.39 7.51
N GLY A 79 -26.80 4.55 6.29
CA GLY A 79 -27.93 3.77 5.78
C GLY A 79 -27.56 2.51 5.01
N LEU A 80 -26.29 2.07 5.05
CA LEU A 80 -25.85 0.88 4.32
C LEU A 80 -26.40 -0.41 4.92
N THR A 81 -26.45 -1.47 4.12
CA THR A 81 -26.74 -2.82 4.62
C THR A 81 -25.67 -3.29 5.60
N GLU A 82 -24.40 -3.01 5.27
CA GLU A 82 -23.26 -3.29 6.14
C GLU A 82 -22.19 -2.21 5.92
N LEU A 83 -21.51 -1.80 7.00
CA LEU A 83 -20.32 -0.96 6.93
C LEU A 83 -19.18 -1.67 7.69
N ARG A 84 -18.13 -2.06 6.97
CA ARG A 84 -16.92 -2.69 7.50
C ARG A 84 -15.85 -1.66 7.72
N VAL A 85 -15.44 -1.50 8.98
CA VAL A 85 -14.33 -0.62 9.34
C VAL A 85 -13.03 -1.44 9.39
N VAL A 86 -11.99 -0.96 8.69
CA VAL A 86 -10.70 -1.65 8.55
C VAL A 86 -9.52 -0.76 8.93
N ASP A 87 -8.36 -1.35 9.14
CA ASP A 87 -7.23 -0.64 9.76
C ASP A 87 -6.45 0.25 8.78
N SER A 88 -6.51 -0.02 7.48
CA SER A 88 -5.70 0.68 6.48
C SER A 88 -6.37 0.73 5.10
N MET A 89 -5.84 1.59 4.21
CA MET A 89 -6.25 1.65 2.80
C MET A 89 -5.98 0.33 2.06
N HIS A 90 -4.89 -0.37 2.39
CA HIS A 90 -4.58 -1.67 1.79
C HIS A 90 -5.59 -2.73 2.21
N ALA A 91 -5.92 -2.78 3.52
CA ALA A 91 -6.95 -3.67 4.04
C ALA A 91 -8.32 -3.37 3.40
N ARG A 92 -8.62 -2.08 3.18
CA ARG A 92 -9.85 -1.63 2.50
C ARG A 92 -9.97 -2.22 1.10
N LYS A 93 -8.95 -2.04 0.26
CA LYS A 93 -8.95 -2.54 -1.13
C LYS A 93 -8.97 -4.08 -1.17
N ALA A 94 -8.22 -4.74 -0.29
CA ALA A 94 -8.20 -6.19 -0.19
C ALA A 94 -9.56 -6.78 0.22
N GLU A 95 -10.23 -6.15 1.18
CA GLU A 95 -11.57 -6.56 1.63
C GLU A 95 -12.61 -6.34 0.53
N MET A 96 -12.60 -5.16 -0.12
CA MET A 96 -13.48 -4.87 -1.25
C MET A 96 -13.31 -5.88 -2.39
N ALA A 97 -12.05 -6.18 -2.75
CA ALA A 97 -11.74 -7.17 -3.76
C ALA A 97 -12.11 -8.60 -3.33
N THR A 98 -12.05 -8.93 -2.04
CA THR A 98 -12.46 -10.26 -1.52
C THR A 98 -13.96 -10.46 -1.67
N LEU A 99 -14.76 -9.44 -1.37
CA LEU A 99 -16.22 -9.52 -1.36
C LEU A 99 -16.86 -9.51 -2.75
N ALA A 100 -16.19 -8.95 -3.75
CA ALA A 100 -16.75 -8.76 -5.08
C ALA A 100 -16.42 -9.90 -6.06
N ASP A 101 -17.30 -10.12 -7.03
CA ASP A 101 -17.09 -11.05 -8.15
C ASP A 101 -16.59 -10.32 -9.42
N ALA A 102 -16.82 -9.02 -9.51
CA ALA A 102 -16.42 -8.13 -10.60
C ALA A 102 -16.19 -6.70 -10.09
N PHE A 103 -15.51 -5.89 -10.90
CA PHE A 103 -15.20 -4.49 -10.60
C PHE A 103 -15.77 -3.57 -11.66
N VAL A 104 -16.34 -2.43 -11.26
CA VAL A 104 -16.80 -1.36 -12.15
C VAL A 104 -16.26 -0.03 -11.66
N ALA A 105 -15.65 0.76 -12.54
CA ALA A 105 -15.27 2.14 -12.26
C ALA A 105 -16.22 3.12 -12.97
N LEU A 106 -16.86 3.96 -12.17
CA LEU A 106 -17.53 5.21 -12.57
C LEU A 106 -16.50 6.35 -12.66
N PRO A 107 -16.81 7.47 -13.32
CA PRO A 107 -15.96 8.66 -13.32
C PRO A 107 -15.43 9.03 -11.91
N GLY A 108 -14.16 9.41 -11.82
CA GLY A 108 -13.54 9.69 -10.53
C GLY A 108 -12.07 10.08 -10.63
N GLY A 109 -11.53 10.60 -9.52
CA GLY A 109 -10.16 11.12 -9.47
C GLY A 109 -9.08 10.04 -9.30
N LEU A 110 -7.93 10.46 -8.75
CA LEU A 110 -6.77 9.58 -8.54
C LEU A 110 -7.11 8.31 -7.74
N GLY A 111 -7.95 8.41 -6.70
CA GLY A 111 -8.35 7.24 -5.91
C GLY A 111 -9.07 6.19 -6.75
N THR A 112 -10.04 6.61 -7.57
CA THR A 112 -10.76 5.72 -8.49
C THR A 112 -9.85 5.10 -9.54
N LEU A 113 -8.91 5.89 -10.08
CA LEU A 113 -7.94 5.39 -11.05
C LEU A 113 -6.98 4.37 -10.43
N GLU A 114 -6.50 4.64 -9.22
CA GLU A 114 -5.61 3.74 -8.48
C GLU A 114 -6.28 2.39 -8.21
N GLU A 115 -7.51 2.41 -7.70
CA GLU A 115 -8.31 1.21 -7.42
C GLU A 115 -8.62 0.41 -8.71
N LEU A 116 -8.95 1.10 -9.81
CA LEU A 116 -9.19 0.48 -11.11
C LEU A 116 -7.94 -0.22 -11.66
N VAL A 117 -6.81 0.48 -11.69
CA VAL A 117 -5.57 -0.04 -12.26
C VAL A 117 -5.02 -1.18 -11.40
N GLU A 118 -5.17 -1.12 -10.08
CA GLU A 118 -4.80 -2.21 -9.19
C GLU A 118 -5.64 -3.47 -9.45
N ALA A 119 -6.98 -3.35 -9.52
CA ALA A 119 -7.86 -4.49 -9.83
C ALA A 119 -7.54 -5.11 -11.20
N ALA A 120 -7.32 -4.28 -12.23
CA ALA A 120 -6.92 -4.75 -13.55
C ALA A 120 -5.54 -5.44 -13.53
N THR A 121 -4.59 -4.89 -12.77
CA THR A 121 -3.26 -5.47 -12.58
C THR A 121 -3.32 -6.81 -11.86
N TRP A 122 -4.17 -6.96 -10.84
CA TRP A 122 -4.38 -8.23 -10.15
C TRP A 122 -5.00 -9.29 -11.06
N THR A 123 -5.90 -8.91 -11.96
CA THR A 123 -6.39 -9.79 -13.03
C THR A 123 -5.27 -10.16 -14.00
N GLN A 124 -4.44 -9.21 -14.42
CA GLN A 124 -3.27 -9.45 -15.26
C GLN A 124 -2.29 -10.45 -14.63
N LEU A 125 -2.01 -10.27 -13.34
CA LEU A 125 -1.09 -11.10 -12.55
C LEU A 125 -1.72 -12.42 -12.08
N ARG A 126 -3.01 -12.65 -12.38
CA ARG A 126 -3.77 -13.84 -11.97
C ARG A 126 -3.86 -14.02 -10.45
N ILE A 127 -3.76 -12.92 -9.69
CA ILE A 127 -4.09 -12.87 -8.27
C ILE A 127 -5.59 -13.16 -8.09
N HIS A 128 -6.41 -12.75 -9.05
CA HIS A 128 -7.78 -13.20 -9.24
C HIS A 128 -8.14 -13.30 -10.73
N ALA A 129 -9.31 -13.87 -11.02
CA ALA A 129 -9.88 -14.00 -12.36
C ALA A 129 -11.23 -13.29 -12.49
N LYS A 130 -11.33 -12.09 -11.89
CA LYS A 130 -12.55 -11.27 -11.84
C LYS A 130 -12.51 -10.22 -12.97
N PRO A 131 -13.62 -9.99 -13.68
CA PRO A 131 -13.66 -9.02 -14.76
C PRO A 131 -13.66 -7.58 -14.20
N VAL A 132 -13.11 -6.64 -14.98
CA VAL A 132 -12.99 -5.23 -14.62
C VAL A 132 -13.65 -4.41 -15.73
N GLY A 133 -14.52 -3.47 -15.36
CA GLY A 133 -15.31 -2.66 -16.28
C GLY A 133 -15.16 -1.16 -16.03
N LEU A 134 -15.26 -0.38 -17.11
CA LEU A 134 -15.40 1.06 -17.11
C LEU A 134 -16.79 1.43 -17.59
N LEU A 135 -17.54 2.17 -16.76
CA LEU A 135 -18.74 2.84 -17.23
C LEU A 135 -18.34 4.20 -17.81
N ASP A 136 -18.29 4.30 -19.14
CA ASP A 136 -17.82 5.47 -19.87
C ASP A 136 -18.96 6.47 -20.13
N VAL A 137 -19.10 7.39 -19.18
CA VAL A 137 -20.12 8.44 -19.18
C VAL A 137 -19.51 9.70 -19.77
N ALA A 138 -20.20 10.34 -20.71
CA ALA A 138 -19.74 11.59 -21.34
C ALA A 138 -18.29 11.53 -21.86
N ARG A 139 -17.85 10.34 -22.30
CA ARG A 139 -16.48 10.10 -22.79
C ARG A 139 -15.37 10.36 -21.75
N TYR A 140 -15.69 10.22 -20.46
CA TYR A 140 -14.76 10.47 -19.36
C TYR A 140 -13.47 9.64 -19.46
N TRP A 141 -13.55 8.38 -19.89
CA TRP A 141 -12.41 7.45 -19.87
C TRP A 141 -11.57 7.43 -21.15
N GLN A 142 -11.84 8.30 -22.12
CA GLN A 142 -11.16 8.27 -23.42
C GLN A 142 -9.65 8.48 -23.31
N GLU A 143 -9.20 9.39 -22.43
CA GLU A 143 -7.77 9.66 -22.27
C GLU A 143 -7.03 8.51 -21.58
N LEU A 144 -7.71 7.79 -20.68
CA LEU A 144 -7.15 6.57 -20.08
C LEU A 144 -7.01 5.47 -21.14
N GLU A 145 -8.03 5.27 -21.98
CA GLU A 145 -7.99 4.30 -23.07
C GLU A 145 -6.85 4.61 -24.05
N ALA A 146 -6.68 5.89 -24.41
CA ALA A 146 -5.57 6.34 -25.27
C ALA A 146 -4.19 6.10 -24.63
N LEU A 147 -4.07 6.30 -23.31
CA LEU A 147 -2.86 5.98 -22.56
C LEU A 147 -2.56 4.47 -22.58
N LEU A 148 -3.58 3.62 -22.40
CA LEU A 148 -3.42 2.17 -22.46
C LEU A 148 -3.04 1.71 -23.88
N ASP A 149 -3.62 2.30 -24.92
CA ASP A 149 -3.25 2.05 -26.31
C ASP A 149 -1.81 2.47 -26.59
N HIS A 150 -1.39 3.62 -26.06
CA HIS A 150 0.01 4.06 -26.13
C HIS A 150 0.94 3.06 -25.44
N ALA A 151 0.61 2.61 -24.22
CA ALA A 151 1.40 1.60 -23.52
C ALA A 151 1.51 0.29 -24.30
N VAL A 152 0.48 -0.09 -25.06
CA VAL A 152 0.57 -1.25 -25.98
C VAL A 152 1.54 -0.97 -27.12
N ARG A 153 1.44 0.19 -27.78
CA ARG A 153 2.34 0.56 -28.89
C ARG A 153 3.81 0.62 -28.46
N GLU A 154 4.08 1.14 -27.27
CA GLU A 154 5.45 1.23 -26.72
C GLU A 154 5.93 -0.07 -26.05
N GLY A 155 5.12 -1.13 -26.04
CA GLY A 155 5.51 -2.44 -25.53
C GLY A 155 5.46 -2.61 -24.00
N PHE A 156 4.91 -1.65 -23.26
CA PHE A 156 4.71 -1.75 -21.80
C PHE A 156 3.47 -2.58 -21.42
N LEU A 157 2.46 -2.63 -22.30
CA LEU A 157 1.25 -3.43 -22.13
C LEU A 157 1.11 -4.45 -23.25
N ARG A 158 0.89 -5.72 -22.93
CA ARG A 158 0.64 -6.73 -23.96
C ARG A 158 -0.74 -6.52 -24.60
N PRO A 159 -0.90 -6.69 -25.93
CA PRO A 159 -2.21 -6.56 -26.58
C PRO A 159 -3.30 -7.44 -25.96
N GLN A 160 -2.95 -8.64 -25.47
CA GLN A 160 -3.89 -9.55 -24.82
C GLN A 160 -4.39 -9.00 -23.47
N ASN A 161 -3.60 -8.17 -22.79
CA ASN A 161 -3.96 -7.55 -21.53
C ASN A 161 -4.75 -6.25 -21.71
N ARG A 162 -4.71 -5.65 -22.90
CA ARG A 162 -5.46 -4.42 -23.21
C ARG A 162 -6.97 -4.59 -23.07
N GLY A 163 -7.47 -5.78 -23.38
CA GLY A 163 -8.89 -6.15 -23.24
C GLY A 163 -9.28 -6.65 -21.85
N LEU A 164 -8.42 -6.51 -20.83
CA LEU A 164 -8.78 -6.88 -19.45
C LEU A 164 -9.79 -5.91 -18.82
N ILE A 165 -9.76 -4.64 -19.27
CA ILE A 165 -10.71 -3.62 -18.86
C ILE A 165 -11.76 -3.50 -19.97
N VAL A 166 -12.97 -3.95 -19.65
CA VAL A 166 -14.16 -3.82 -20.51
C VAL A 166 -14.68 -2.40 -20.43
N ARG A 167 -15.21 -1.84 -21.52
CA ARG A 167 -15.77 -0.48 -21.53
C ARG A 167 -17.16 -0.47 -22.16
N SER A 168 -18.12 0.17 -21.49
CA SER A 168 -19.45 0.43 -22.03
C SER A 168 -19.99 1.76 -21.51
N GLY A 169 -20.79 2.45 -22.31
CA GLY A 169 -21.54 3.64 -21.87
C GLY A 169 -22.89 3.30 -21.20
N ASP A 170 -23.26 2.02 -21.19
CA ASP A 170 -24.53 1.52 -20.67
C ASP A 170 -24.29 0.52 -19.52
N PRO A 171 -24.85 0.74 -18.31
CA PRO A 171 -24.72 -0.16 -17.17
C PRO A 171 -25.20 -1.59 -17.45
N GLY A 172 -26.34 -1.75 -18.13
CA GLY A 172 -26.91 -3.06 -18.39
C GLY A 172 -26.02 -3.89 -19.30
N LEU A 173 -25.59 -3.29 -20.42
CA LEU A 173 -24.65 -3.94 -21.35
C LEU A 173 -23.31 -4.23 -20.68
N LEU A 174 -22.81 -3.32 -19.83
CA LEU A 174 -21.57 -3.55 -19.09
C LEU A 174 -21.69 -4.79 -18.20
N LEU A 175 -22.78 -4.89 -17.43
CA LEU A 175 -23.00 -6.01 -16.51
C LEU A 175 -23.17 -7.34 -17.26
N ASP A 176 -23.84 -7.33 -18.42
CA ASP A 176 -23.98 -8.51 -19.27
C ASP A 176 -22.61 -9.01 -19.78
N GLU A 177 -21.75 -8.08 -20.19
CA GLU A 177 -20.39 -8.39 -20.63
C GLU A 177 -19.54 -8.93 -19.48
N LEU A 178 -19.59 -8.30 -18.29
CA LEU A 178 -18.86 -8.78 -17.11
C LEU A 178 -19.33 -10.19 -16.67
N ALA A 179 -20.62 -10.50 -16.75
CA ALA A 179 -21.15 -11.82 -16.36
C ALA A 179 -20.68 -12.96 -17.29
N THR A 180 -20.44 -12.62 -18.56
CA THR A 180 -20.02 -13.57 -19.60
C THR A 180 -18.51 -13.58 -19.82
N TRP A 181 -17.78 -12.59 -19.31
CA TRP A 181 -16.33 -12.45 -19.45
C TRP A 181 -15.56 -13.69 -18.98
N ARG A 182 -14.42 -13.93 -19.64
CA ARG A 182 -13.47 -14.98 -19.29
C ARG A 182 -12.05 -14.40 -19.34
N PRO A 183 -11.17 -14.80 -18.39
CA PRO A 183 -9.79 -14.35 -18.43
C PRO A 183 -9.10 -14.83 -19.71
N PRO A 184 -8.27 -13.99 -20.36
CA PRO A 184 -7.52 -14.42 -21.52
C PRO A 184 -6.57 -15.58 -21.15
N PRO A 185 -6.19 -16.44 -22.11
CA PRO A 185 -5.24 -17.52 -21.85
C PRO A 185 -3.89 -16.95 -21.37
N PRO A 186 -3.13 -17.70 -20.55
CA PRO A 186 -1.84 -17.25 -20.06
C PRO A 186 -0.88 -17.01 -21.23
N ALA A 187 -0.21 -15.85 -21.23
CA ALA A 187 0.87 -15.61 -22.17
C ALA A 187 2.14 -16.34 -21.67
N PRO A 188 2.91 -17.01 -22.55
CA PRO A 188 4.16 -17.65 -22.16
C PRO A 188 5.14 -16.67 -21.50
N LEU A 189 5.72 -17.06 -20.37
CA LEU A 189 6.78 -16.30 -19.69
C LEU A 189 8.06 -16.22 -20.53
N SER A 190 8.24 -17.13 -21.49
CA SER A 190 9.39 -17.21 -22.42
C SER A 190 9.53 -16.00 -23.34
N ASP A 191 8.43 -15.28 -23.63
CA ASP A 191 8.45 -14.12 -24.52
C ASP A 191 9.11 -12.88 -23.86
N ARG A 192 9.64 -13.01 -22.64
CA ARG A 192 10.42 -11.96 -21.96
C ARG A 192 11.89 -11.97 -22.32
N ALA A 193 12.42 -13.07 -22.88
CA ALA A 193 13.86 -13.23 -23.11
C ALA A 193 14.35 -12.62 -24.44
N ASP A 194 13.46 -12.36 -25.40
CA ASP A 194 13.85 -11.90 -26.76
C ASP A 194 13.48 -10.44 -27.06
N ALA A 195 12.93 -9.69 -26.11
CA ALA A 195 12.90 -8.25 -26.19
C ALA A 195 14.30 -7.71 -25.84
N ALA A 196 15.27 -8.00 -26.69
CA ALA A 196 16.55 -7.31 -26.68
C ALA A 196 16.25 -5.81 -26.68
N VAL A 197 16.90 -5.07 -25.78
CA VAL A 197 17.06 -3.63 -25.95
C VAL A 197 17.73 -3.45 -27.31
N GLY A 198 16.93 -3.18 -28.34
CA GLY A 198 17.46 -2.79 -29.65
C GLY A 198 18.40 -1.62 -29.43
N PRO A 199 19.48 -1.49 -30.22
CA PRO A 199 20.41 -0.38 -30.07
C PRO A 199 19.60 0.91 -30.06
N ALA A 200 19.84 1.74 -29.03
CA ALA A 200 19.17 3.03 -28.88
C ALA A 200 19.14 3.71 -30.25
N ALA A 201 17.94 3.88 -30.80
CA ALA A 201 17.78 4.62 -32.04
C ALA A 201 18.41 5.99 -31.78
N THR A 202 19.55 6.26 -32.41
CA THR A 202 20.14 7.58 -32.45
C THR A 202 19.05 8.50 -32.94
N LEU A 203 18.58 9.41 -32.06
CA LEU A 203 17.72 10.51 -32.44
C LEU A 203 18.47 11.26 -33.56
N GLY A 204 18.03 11.04 -34.80
CA GLY A 204 18.50 11.77 -35.94
C GLY A 204 18.24 13.25 -35.72
N ALA A 205 19.24 14.08 -36.04
CA ALA A 205 19.25 15.52 -35.83
C ALA A 205 18.30 16.31 -36.77
N ASP A 206 17.15 15.74 -37.11
CA ASP A 206 16.12 16.37 -37.95
C ASP A 206 14.74 16.17 -37.31
N ALA A 207 14.53 16.78 -36.14
CA ALA A 207 13.19 17.12 -35.68
C ALA A 207 12.81 18.50 -36.25
N PRO A 208 11.65 18.68 -36.90
CA PRO A 208 11.25 19.99 -37.40
C PRO A 208 11.09 20.95 -36.21
N ALA A 209 11.68 22.13 -36.33
CA ALA A 209 11.62 23.18 -35.32
C ALA A 209 10.16 23.53 -35.01
N VAL A 210 9.73 23.25 -33.77
CA VAL A 210 8.48 23.75 -33.24
C VAL A 210 8.65 25.26 -33.06
N ALA A 211 8.01 26.05 -33.92
CA ALA A 211 8.03 27.50 -33.83
C ALA A 211 7.34 27.95 -32.53
N ALA A 212 8.07 28.67 -31.69
CA ALA A 212 7.50 29.37 -30.55
C ALA A 212 6.54 30.48 -31.05
N PRO A 213 5.34 30.63 -30.47
CA PRO A 213 4.48 31.75 -30.83
C PRO A 213 5.11 33.06 -30.33
N SER A 214 5.29 34.00 -31.25
CA SER A 214 5.77 35.36 -30.99
C SER A 214 4.76 36.14 -30.17
N ALA A 215 5.24 36.90 -29.18
CA ALA A 215 4.48 37.92 -28.48
C ALA A 215 4.02 39.02 -29.47
N GLY A 216 2.73 39.31 -29.51
CA GLY A 216 2.19 40.45 -30.25
C GLY A 216 0.70 40.32 -30.56
N ASP A 217 -0.09 41.17 -29.88
CA ASP A 217 -1.46 41.61 -30.20
C ASP A 217 -2.65 40.66 -30.01
N ALA A 218 -3.27 40.80 -28.83
CA ALA A 218 -4.73 40.85 -28.72
C ALA A 218 -5.12 41.72 -27.50
N ALA A 219 -5.37 43.00 -27.77
CA ALA A 219 -6.09 43.87 -26.85
C ALA A 219 -7.55 43.39 -26.72
N LEU A 220 -8.03 43.23 -25.49
CA LEU A 220 -9.45 43.15 -25.18
C LEU A 220 -9.74 44.10 -24.02
N GLY A 221 -10.69 44.98 -24.28
CA GLY A 221 -10.94 46.19 -23.51
C GLY A 221 -11.70 45.94 -22.21
N ALA A 222 -11.42 46.83 -21.27
CA ALA A 222 -12.12 46.96 -20.02
C ALA A 222 -13.58 47.41 -20.25
N ALA A 223 -14.50 46.77 -19.54
CA ALA A 223 -15.84 47.29 -19.30
C ALA A 223 -16.06 47.31 -17.78
N GLU A 224 -16.28 48.51 -17.25
CA GLU A 224 -16.53 48.80 -15.83
C GLU A 224 -17.87 48.26 -15.33
N PRO A 225 -18.01 47.92 -14.03
CA PRO A 225 -19.30 47.66 -13.42
C PRO A 225 -19.91 48.96 -12.84
N ARG A 226 -21.19 49.20 -13.15
CA ARG A 226 -21.99 50.28 -12.55
C ARG A 226 -22.42 49.94 -11.12
N ALA A 227 -22.40 50.97 -10.28
CA ALA A 227 -22.83 50.96 -8.88
C ALA A 227 -24.36 50.95 -8.70
N GLY A 228 -24.81 50.39 -7.56
CA GLY A 228 -26.10 50.73 -6.95
C GLY A 228 -26.87 49.54 -6.35
N ASP A 229 -26.61 49.19 -5.08
CA ASP A 229 -27.54 49.38 -3.93
C ASP A 229 -27.30 48.39 -2.78
N ARG A 230 -26.82 48.99 -1.68
CA ARG A 230 -27.07 48.80 -0.23
C ARG A 230 -27.56 47.45 0.30
N LEU A 231 -26.89 47.00 1.37
CA LEU A 231 -27.38 46.78 2.76
C LEU A 231 -26.24 46.06 3.52
N SER A 232 -25.39 46.79 4.25
CA SER A 232 -25.46 47.08 5.70
C SER A 232 -25.15 45.90 6.63
N ASP A 233 -24.18 46.16 7.51
CA ASP A 233 -23.86 45.52 8.79
C ASP A 233 -23.03 44.22 8.83
N GLY A 234 -21.72 44.41 9.06
CA GLY A 234 -21.23 44.30 10.44
C GLY A 234 -20.71 42.95 10.91
N ARG A 235 -19.43 42.67 10.67
CA ARG A 235 -18.47 42.15 11.68
C ARG A 235 -17.03 42.24 11.16
N ARG A 236 -16.23 43.09 11.82
CA ARG A 236 -14.78 43.15 11.66
C ARG A 236 -14.15 41.89 12.29
N LEU A 237 -13.31 41.19 11.55
CA LEU A 237 -12.21 40.40 12.12
C LEU A 237 -10.90 41.09 11.72
N ARG A 238 -10.09 41.45 12.72
CA ARG A 238 -8.78 42.07 12.54
C ARG A 238 -7.81 41.03 12.01
N ALA A 239 -7.15 41.30 10.89
CA ALA A 239 -5.91 40.61 10.53
C ALA A 239 -4.78 41.18 11.39
N VAL A 240 -4.00 40.30 12.00
CA VAL A 240 -2.73 40.62 12.65
C VAL A 240 -1.67 40.52 11.56
N GLU A 241 -1.03 41.63 11.21
CA GLU A 241 0.18 41.63 10.39
C GLU A 241 1.37 41.32 11.30
N GLU A 242 1.98 40.15 11.13
CA GLU A 242 3.32 39.85 11.65
C GLU A 242 4.32 40.03 10.50
N SER A 243 5.20 41.01 10.66
CA SER A 243 6.37 41.25 9.80
C SER A 243 7.46 40.23 10.10
N VAL A 244 7.96 39.53 9.08
CA VAL A 244 9.16 38.69 9.17
C VAL A 244 10.22 39.25 8.22
N ASP A 245 11.34 39.71 8.79
CA ASP A 245 12.52 40.16 8.06
C ASP A 245 13.28 38.98 7.42
N PRO A 246 13.92 39.17 6.24
CA PRO A 246 14.71 38.12 5.58
C PRO A 246 16.14 38.01 6.18
N PRO A 247 16.75 36.81 6.21
CA PRO A 247 18.11 36.65 6.72
C PRO A 247 19.18 37.05 5.69
N ALA A 248 20.28 37.58 6.22
CA ALA A 248 21.40 38.18 5.50
C ALA A 248 22.32 37.19 4.76
N GLU A 249 22.84 37.65 3.63
CA GLU A 249 23.85 37.00 2.77
C GLU A 249 25.16 36.73 3.52
N ARG A 250 25.69 35.50 3.40
CA ARG A 250 27.09 35.20 3.74
C ARG A 250 27.89 34.94 2.46
N ARG A 251 28.99 35.67 2.36
CA ARG A 251 29.97 35.67 1.27
C ARG A 251 30.58 34.28 1.06
N THR A 252 30.70 33.91 -0.20
CA THR A 252 31.57 32.86 -0.71
C THR A 252 33.04 33.27 -0.52
N ALA A 253 33.85 32.34 -0.02
CA ALA A 253 35.31 32.43 -0.04
C ALA A 253 35.86 31.28 -0.88
N ASP A 254 37.01 31.56 -1.49
CA ASP A 254 37.60 30.93 -2.65
C ASP A 254 37.93 29.44 -2.55
N ILE A 255 37.93 28.84 -3.74
CA ILE A 255 38.35 27.50 -4.10
C ILE A 255 39.88 27.42 -4.03
N GLY A 256 40.40 26.44 -3.28
CA GLY A 256 41.79 25.98 -3.35
C GLY A 256 41.85 24.58 -3.98
N ASP A 257 42.66 24.45 -5.02
CA ASP A 257 42.90 23.29 -5.91
C ASP A 257 43.34 22.00 -5.15
N PRO A 258 43.01 20.78 -5.63
CA PRO A 258 43.27 19.52 -4.94
C PRO A 258 44.58 18.87 -5.44
N ALA A 259 45.55 18.70 -4.55
CA ALA A 259 46.67 17.79 -4.79
C ALA A 259 47.20 17.14 -3.50
N SER A 260 47.28 15.81 -3.55
CA SER A 260 47.84 14.87 -2.56
C SER A 260 46.96 14.58 -1.34
N ALA A 261 46.72 13.34 -0.89
CA ALA A 261 47.34 12.07 -1.23
C ALA A 261 46.35 10.92 -1.02
N ALA A 262 46.42 9.96 -1.93
CA ALA A 262 45.68 8.70 -1.92
C ALA A 262 46.38 7.64 -1.06
N ALA A 263 45.59 6.75 -0.45
CA ALA A 263 45.95 5.35 -0.24
C ALA A 263 44.67 4.51 -0.03
N ALA A 264 43.96 4.20 -1.11
CA ALA A 264 42.95 3.16 -1.13
C ALA A 264 43.63 1.80 -1.41
N GLY A 265 43.29 0.78 -0.61
CA GLY A 265 43.74 -0.60 -0.82
C GLY A 265 43.26 -1.20 -2.15
N PRO A 266 43.80 -2.36 -2.56
CA PRO A 266 43.52 -2.92 -3.88
C PRO A 266 42.03 -3.26 -4.04
N PRO A 267 41.45 -3.05 -5.23
CA PRO A 267 40.05 -3.35 -5.49
C PRO A 267 39.79 -4.87 -5.42
N HIS A 268 38.69 -5.26 -4.77
CA HIS A 268 38.19 -6.63 -4.80
C HIS A 268 37.90 -7.05 -6.25
N PRO A 269 38.27 -8.28 -6.66
CA PRO A 269 37.95 -8.78 -7.99
C PRO A 269 36.43 -8.87 -8.18
N PRO A 270 35.93 -8.62 -9.41
CA PRO A 270 34.49 -8.69 -9.69
C PRO A 270 33.96 -10.10 -9.39
N ALA A 271 32.90 -10.16 -8.60
CA ALA A 271 32.23 -11.41 -8.26
C ALA A 271 31.78 -12.12 -9.56
N ARG A 272 32.23 -13.37 -9.73
CA ARG A 272 31.74 -14.24 -10.81
C ARG A 272 30.22 -14.40 -10.66
N PRO A 273 29.44 -14.32 -11.76
CA PRO A 273 28.02 -14.62 -11.68
C PRO A 273 27.85 -16.08 -11.26
N LEU A 274 27.18 -16.31 -10.12
CA LEU A 274 26.73 -17.63 -9.73
C LEU A 274 25.79 -18.13 -10.83
N ALA A 275 26.20 -19.17 -11.54
CA ALA A 275 25.35 -19.89 -12.47
C ALA A 275 24.14 -20.41 -11.70
N ARG A 276 22.95 -19.84 -11.96
CA ARG A 276 21.70 -20.37 -11.42
C ARG A 276 21.48 -21.74 -12.06
N GLY A 277 21.78 -22.81 -11.33
CA GLY A 277 21.27 -24.13 -11.67
C GLY A 277 19.74 -24.04 -11.79
N ALA A 278 19.19 -24.64 -12.84
CA ALA A 278 17.75 -24.75 -13.00
C ALA A 278 17.13 -25.32 -11.71
N PRO A 279 16.03 -24.75 -11.19
CA PRO A 279 15.40 -25.30 -10.00
C PRO A 279 14.89 -26.70 -10.36
N ALA A 280 15.35 -27.70 -9.60
CA ALA A 280 14.77 -29.03 -9.65
C ALA A 280 13.27 -28.91 -9.38
N ALA A 281 12.46 -29.50 -10.26
CA ALA A 281 11.02 -29.52 -10.13
C ALA A 281 10.62 -30.35 -8.90
N ALA A 282 10.50 -29.69 -7.74
CA ALA A 282 9.82 -30.26 -6.59
C ALA A 282 8.33 -29.94 -6.71
N GLY A 283 7.51 -30.98 -6.82
CA GLY A 283 6.06 -30.86 -6.75
C GLY A 283 5.66 -30.28 -5.40
N GLY A 284 5.38 -28.98 -5.37
CA GLY A 284 4.99 -28.25 -4.17
C GLY A 284 3.49 -28.35 -3.94
N ALA A 285 3.10 -28.78 -2.75
CA ALA A 285 1.75 -28.59 -2.22
C ALA A 285 1.32 -27.11 -2.37
N PRO A 286 0.01 -26.81 -2.49
CA PRO A 286 -0.48 -25.44 -2.63
C PRO A 286 0.11 -24.55 -1.53
N ILE A 287 0.72 -23.43 -1.93
CA ILE A 287 1.27 -22.44 -0.99
C ILE A 287 0.09 -21.94 -0.15
N PRO A 288 0.10 -22.13 1.18
CA PRO A 288 -0.99 -21.67 2.03
C PRO A 288 -1.17 -20.15 1.88
N THR A 289 -2.42 -19.70 1.74
CA THR A 289 -2.74 -18.27 1.73
C THR A 289 -2.46 -17.70 3.12
N ILE A 290 -1.29 -17.13 3.28
CA ILE A 290 -0.84 -16.43 4.49
C ILE A 290 -0.90 -14.92 4.26
N ARG A 291 -1.03 -14.15 5.34
CA ARG A 291 -0.88 -12.68 5.32
C ARG A 291 0.53 -12.33 4.83
N PRO A 292 0.74 -11.12 4.25
CA PRO A 292 2.08 -10.63 3.95
C PRO A 292 2.99 -10.77 5.18
N PRO A 293 4.27 -11.15 5.00
CA PRO A 293 5.20 -11.28 6.12
C PRO A 293 5.26 -9.98 6.92
N ALA A 294 5.10 -10.10 8.23
CA ALA A 294 5.28 -9.00 9.17
C ALA A 294 6.74 -8.96 9.61
N VAL A 295 7.26 -7.76 9.88
CA VAL A 295 8.62 -7.58 10.40
C VAL A 295 8.53 -7.28 11.88
N GLY A 296 9.25 -8.06 12.68
CA GLY A 296 9.41 -7.81 14.11
C GLY A 296 10.88 -7.83 14.49
N VAL A 297 11.17 -7.43 15.73
CA VAL A 297 12.51 -7.49 16.31
C VAL A 297 12.51 -8.34 17.58
N SER A 298 13.70 -8.78 17.97
CA SER A 298 13.97 -9.26 19.32
C SER A 298 15.20 -8.55 19.87
N ALA A 299 15.11 -8.09 21.12
CA ALA A 299 16.21 -7.47 21.84
C ALA A 299 16.89 -8.52 22.72
N LEU A 300 17.98 -9.11 22.24
CA LEU A 300 18.77 -10.10 22.96
C LEU A 300 19.67 -9.38 23.96
N VAL A 301 19.34 -9.47 25.25
CA VAL A 301 20.22 -9.01 26.32
C VAL A 301 20.95 -10.20 26.91
N VAL A 302 22.28 -10.23 26.73
CA VAL A 302 23.15 -11.30 27.23
C VAL A 302 24.13 -10.74 28.26
N ARG A 303 24.21 -11.39 29.42
CA ARG A 303 25.11 -11.01 30.52
C ARG A 303 25.69 -12.25 31.17
N ASP A 304 27.00 -12.31 31.34
CA ASP A 304 27.70 -13.39 32.07
C ASP A 304 27.26 -14.81 31.65
N GLY A 305 27.04 -15.03 30.35
CA GLY A 305 26.61 -16.33 29.81
C GLY A 305 25.13 -16.65 30.01
N THR A 306 24.33 -15.68 30.44
CA THR A 306 22.87 -15.78 30.59
C THR A 306 22.15 -14.83 29.63
N ILE A 307 20.91 -15.17 29.28
CA ILE A 307 20.02 -14.36 28.44
C ILE A 307 18.72 -14.05 29.17
N LEU A 308 18.21 -12.83 28.96
CA LEU A 308 16.92 -12.41 29.46
C LEU A 308 15.77 -12.94 28.60
N LEU A 309 14.83 -13.68 29.19
CA LEU A 309 13.61 -14.14 28.52
C LEU A 309 12.37 -13.89 29.37
N GLY A 310 11.27 -13.58 28.71
CA GLY A 310 9.95 -13.35 29.30
C GLY A 310 8.97 -14.47 28.94
N LEU A 311 8.17 -14.88 29.91
CA LEU A 311 7.09 -15.85 29.69
C LEU A 311 5.85 -15.14 29.11
N ARG A 312 5.51 -15.42 27.86
CA ARG A 312 4.40 -14.74 27.15
C ARG A 312 3.03 -15.13 27.70
N GLN A 313 2.12 -14.16 27.86
CA GLN A 313 0.72 -14.36 28.29
C GLN A 313 -0.35 -14.02 27.25
N GLY A 314 -0.02 -13.23 26.22
CA GLY A 314 -0.98 -12.83 25.17
C GLY A 314 -1.33 -13.97 24.19
N ALA A 315 -2.40 -13.77 23.40
CA ALA A 315 -2.96 -14.80 22.50
C ALA A 315 -1.93 -15.42 21.51
N HIS A 316 -0.96 -14.64 21.04
CA HIS A 316 0.07 -15.12 20.12
C HIS A 316 1.27 -15.69 20.88
N GLY A 317 1.40 -17.02 20.92
CA GLY A 317 2.51 -17.70 21.59
C GLY A 317 2.43 -17.71 23.12
N ALA A 318 1.23 -17.61 23.70
CA ALA A 318 1.01 -17.78 25.15
C ALA A 318 1.72 -19.04 25.68
N GLY A 319 2.38 -18.93 26.83
CA GLY A 319 3.08 -20.04 27.48
C GLY A 319 4.45 -20.37 26.89
N THR A 320 4.94 -19.58 25.93
CA THR A 320 6.30 -19.71 25.38
C THR A 320 7.23 -18.62 25.88
N TRP A 321 8.54 -18.87 25.82
CA TRP A 321 9.59 -17.95 26.27
C TRP A 321 10.24 -17.20 25.10
N ALA A 322 10.37 -15.89 25.23
CA ALA A 322 10.97 -15.03 24.21
C ALA A 322 11.76 -13.86 24.83
N PRO A 323 12.73 -13.27 24.11
CA PRO A 323 13.28 -11.96 24.45
C PRO A 323 12.19 -10.87 24.35
N PRO A 324 12.40 -9.68 24.96
CA PRO A 324 11.58 -8.52 24.67
C PRO A 324 11.65 -8.15 23.19
N GLY A 325 10.55 -7.66 22.63
CA GLY A 325 10.48 -7.35 21.21
C GLY A 325 9.05 -7.30 20.65
N GLY A 326 8.90 -6.49 19.61
CA GLY A 326 7.63 -6.20 18.97
C GLY A 326 7.73 -6.00 17.47
N ALA A 327 6.66 -5.44 16.90
CA ALA A 327 6.61 -5.11 15.48
C ALA A 327 7.46 -3.87 15.18
N VAL A 328 8.03 -3.81 13.98
CA VAL A 328 8.71 -2.60 13.51
C VAL A 328 7.68 -1.63 12.94
N ASP A 329 7.65 -0.41 13.46
CA ASP A 329 6.77 0.65 12.97
C ASP A 329 7.28 1.27 11.66
N GLY A 330 6.37 1.83 10.87
CA GLY A 330 6.69 2.41 9.57
C GLY A 330 7.67 3.59 9.68
N GLY A 331 8.89 3.40 9.19
CA GLY A 331 9.96 4.41 9.21
C GLY A 331 10.87 4.35 10.43
N GLU A 332 10.62 3.43 11.37
CA GLU A 332 11.51 3.15 12.49
C GLU A 332 12.65 2.22 12.04
N GLU A 333 13.86 2.47 12.53
CA GLU A 333 15.02 1.63 12.26
C GLU A 333 14.98 0.40 13.21
N PRO A 334 15.23 -0.84 12.73
CA PRO A 334 15.05 -2.04 13.54
C PRO A 334 15.84 -2.09 14.85
N ALA A 335 17.07 -1.55 14.90
CA ALA A 335 17.83 -1.49 16.13
C ALA A 335 17.20 -0.49 17.12
N ALA A 336 16.67 0.65 16.63
CA ALA A 336 15.88 1.57 17.46
C ALA A 336 14.61 0.90 18.01
N THR A 337 13.87 0.14 17.20
CA THR A 337 12.72 -0.66 17.65
C THR A 337 13.13 -1.63 18.77
N ALA A 338 14.26 -2.35 18.61
CA ALA A 338 14.71 -3.31 19.62
C ALA A 338 15.05 -2.63 20.96
N LEU A 339 15.65 -1.44 20.94
CA LEU A 339 15.92 -0.66 22.15
C LEU A 339 14.65 -0.12 22.80
N ARG A 340 13.69 0.36 21.99
CA ARG A 340 12.40 0.85 22.47
C ARG A 340 11.60 -0.27 23.15
N GLU A 341 11.43 -1.40 22.49
CA GLU A 341 10.69 -2.55 23.04
C GLU A 341 11.35 -3.09 24.31
N LEU A 342 12.69 -3.12 24.37
CA LEU A 342 13.41 -3.47 25.59
C LEU A 342 13.06 -2.54 26.75
N GLU A 343 13.07 -1.22 26.53
CA GLU A 343 12.75 -0.23 27.57
C GLU A 343 11.28 -0.27 27.97
N GLU A 344 10.37 -0.41 27.01
CA GLU A 344 8.92 -0.44 27.23
C GLU A 344 8.50 -1.68 28.03
N GLU A 345 9.01 -2.87 27.67
CA GLU A 345 8.60 -4.13 28.28
C GLU A 345 9.31 -4.44 29.60
N THR A 346 10.58 -4.02 29.73
CA THR A 346 11.46 -4.43 30.85
C THR A 346 11.98 -3.27 31.69
N GLY A 347 11.92 -2.04 31.19
CA GLY A 347 12.57 -0.88 31.82
C GLY A 347 14.09 -0.82 31.65
N LEU A 348 14.72 -1.82 31.04
CA LEU A 348 16.16 -1.82 30.76
C LEU A 348 16.48 -0.91 29.57
N ARG A 349 17.60 -0.20 29.64
CA ARG A 349 18.08 0.67 28.57
C ARG A 349 19.39 0.15 28.00
N GLY A 350 19.40 -0.21 26.72
CA GLY A 350 20.62 -0.52 25.98
C GLY A 350 21.32 0.74 25.46
N ALA A 351 22.64 0.69 25.32
CA ALA A 351 23.43 1.74 24.70
C ALA A 351 23.39 1.66 23.16
N ALA A 352 23.36 0.43 22.63
CA ALA A 352 23.25 0.14 21.21
C ALA A 352 22.60 -1.22 20.99
N ALA A 353 21.97 -1.40 19.84
CA ALA A 353 21.49 -2.69 19.38
C ALA A 353 22.15 -2.98 18.03
N ARG A 354 22.81 -4.14 17.91
CA ARG A 354 23.51 -4.56 16.70
C ARG A 354 22.80 -5.75 16.05
N PRO A 355 22.58 -5.75 14.74
CA PRO A 355 21.92 -6.86 14.07
C PRO A 355 22.78 -8.13 14.19
N LEU A 356 22.14 -9.25 14.51
CA LEU A 356 22.79 -10.56 14.63
C LEU A 356 22.43 -11.46 13.45
N VAL A 357 21.15 -11.79 13.32
CA VAL A 357 20.60 -12.67 12.27
C VAL A 357 19.12 -12.38 12.14
N PHE A 358 18.50 -12.79 11.04
CA PHE A 358 17.04 -12.84 10.94
C PHE A 358 16.54 -14.28 10.88
N THR A 359 15.36 -14.52 11.45
CA THR A 359 14.62 -15.77 11.27
C THR A 359 13.32 -15.52 10.53
N SER A 360 12.74 -16.57 9.97
CA SER A 360 11.49 -16.51 9.23
C SER A 360 10.58 -17.63 9.68
N ASP A 361 9.57 -17.29 10.47
CA ASP A 361 8.75 -18.23 11.20
C ASP A 361 7.29 -18.13 10.76
N LEU A 362 6.75 -19.23 10.22
CA LEU A 362 5.33 -19.32 9.86
C LEU A 362 4.54 -19.79 11.07
N PHE A 363 3.49 -19.05 11.41
CA PHE A 363 2.50 -19.41 12.42
C PHE A 363 1.19 -19.80 11.70
N PRO A 364 0.93 -21.10 11.48
CA PRO A 364 -0.19 -21.54 10.66
C PRO A 364 -1.55 -21.17 11.27
N ALA A 365 -1.68 -21.25 12.60
CA ALA A 365 -2.91 -20.88 13.31
C ALA A 365 -3.31 -19.42 13.05
N ASP A 366 -2.31 -18.54 12.96
CA ASP A 366 -2.50 -17.10 12.75
C ASP A 366 -2.42 -16.70 11.26
N ARG A 367 -2.15 -17.67 10.37
CA ARG A 367 -1.87 -17.45 8.94
C ARG A 367 -0.89 -16.30 8.72
N GLN A 368 0.13 -16.19 9.56
CA GLN A 368 1.10 -15.09 9.57
C GLN A 368 2.51 -15.64 9.54
N GLN A 369 3.33 -15.11 8.65
CA GLN A 369 4.78 -15.29 8.68
C GLN A 369 5.42 -14.06 9.34
N TRP A 370 6.31 -14.28 10.29
CA TRP A 370 7.12 -13.22 10.89
C TRP A 370 8.56 -13.35 10.41
N VAL A 371 9.10 -12.24 9.90
CA VAL A 371 10.54 -12.07 9.72
C VAL A 371 11.04 -11.33 10.95
N THR A 372 11.71 -12.04 11.85
CA THR A 372 12.22 -11.47 13.10
C THR A 372 13.69 -11.10 12.93
N LEU A 373 14.00 -9.82 13.09
CA LEU A 373 15.35 -9.27 13.07
C LEU A 373 15.91 -9.30 14.51
N HIS A 374 16.76 -10.29 14.79
CA HIS A 374 17.35 -10.45 16.12
C HIS A 374 18.53 -9.49 16.30
N HIS A 375 18.48 -8.67 17.35
CA HIS A 375 19.53 -7.72 17.69
C HIS A 375 20.17 -8.07 19.02
N LEU A 376 21.50 -8.09 19.08
CA LEU A 376 22.19 -8.12 20.36
C LEU A 376 22.24 -6.71 20.93
N VAL A 377 21.82 -6.56 22.19
CA VAL A 377 21.79 -5.27 22.87
C VAL A 377 23.00 -5.15 23.79
N ASP A 378 23.79 -4.12 23.53
CA ASP A 378 24.98 -3.78 24.32
C ASP A 378 24.62 -2.75 25.41
N GLY A 379 25.28 -2.86 26.57
CA GLY A 379 25.21 -1.84 27.62
C GLY A 379 23.89 -1.77 28.40
N ALA A 380 22.99 -2.75 28.24
CA ALA A 380 21.82 -2.87 29.11
C ALA A 380 22.24 -3.35 30.51
N ALA A 381 22.06 -2.51 31.53
CA ALA A 381 22.33 -2.80 32.94
C ALA A 381 21.06 -2.67 33.80
N GLY A 382 21.05 -3.27 35.00
CA GLY A 382 19.90 -3.26 35.93
C GLY A 382 19.02 -4.50 35.82
N GLU A 383 18.01 -4.61 36.69
CA GLU A 383 17.06 -5.73 36.70
C GLU A 383 15.80 -5.42 35.90
N PRO A 384 15.23 -6.39 35.17
CA PRO A 384 14.01 -6.19 34.41
C PRO A 384 12.80 -6.03 35.34
N GLU A 385 11.95 -5.07 35.02
CA GLU A 385 10.66 -4.84 35.66
C GLU A 385 9.54 -5.36 34.76
N LEU A 386 8.47 -5.90 35.35
CA LEU A 386 7.29 -6.29 34.57
C LEU A 386 6.44 -5.04 34.26
N ARG A 387 6.67 -4.41 33.10
CA ARG A 387 5.93 -3.21 32.67
C ARG A 387 4.67 -3.50 31.89
N GLU A 388 4.64 -4.65 31.21
CA GLU A 388 3.48 -5.10 30.43
C GLU A 388 2.88 -6.42 30.97
N PRO A 389 2.18 -6.39 32.11
CA PRO A 389 1.64 -7.60 32.75
C PRO A 389 0.52 -8.30 31.96
N ARG A 390 0.08 -7.73 30.83
CA ARG A 390 -0.87 -8.37 29.91
C ARG A 390 -0.17 -9.20 28.82
N SER A 391 1.05 -8.80 28.47
CA SER A 391 1.86 -9.39 27.39
C SER A 391 2.81 -10.44 27.93
N CYS A 392 3.38 -10.20 29.12
CA CYS A 392 4.39 -11.01 29.78
C CYS A 392 3.98 -11.33 31.23
N ALA A 393 4.23 -12.56 31.70
CA ALA A 393 3.97 -12.97 33.07
C ALA A 393 5.10 -12.56 34.02
N ARG A 394 6.35 -12.68 33.54
CA ARG A 394 7.58 -12.44 34.29
C ARG A 394 8.80 -12.53 33.36
N TRP A 395 9.87 -11.88 33.80
CA TRP A 395 11.19 -11.89 33.19
C TRP A 395 12.16 -12.73 34.03
N GLU A 396 12.96 -13.58 33.40
CA GLU A 396 13.96 -14.43 34.05
C GLU A 396 15.26 -14.51 33.22
N TRP A 397 16.39 -14.68 33.91
CA TRP A 397 17.69 -14.91 33.30
C TRP A 397 17.97 -16.40 33.19
N PHE A 398 18.29 -16.88 32.00
CA PHE A 398 18.59 -18.29 31.73
C PHE A 398 20.01 -18.47 31.20
N PRO A 399 20.76 -19.50 31.64
CA PRO A 399 22.02 -19.86 31.00
C PRO A 399 21.81 -20.16 29.50
N LEU A 400 22.75 -19.71 28.65
CA LEU A 400 22.67 -19.91 27.20
C LEU A 400 22.65 -21.40 26.78
N ASP A 401 23.13 -22.30 27.64
CA ASP A 401 23.15 -23.75 27.47
C ASP A 401 22.00 -24.48 28.19
N ALA A 402 21.15 -23.76 28.93
CA ALA A 402 20.03 -24.30 29.71
C ALA A 402 18.78 -23.42 29.58
N LEU A 403 18.31 -23.25 28.34
CA LEU A 403 17.12 -22.44 28.02
C LEU A 403 15.81 -23.10 28.50
N PRO A 404 14.78 -22.29 28.81
CA PRO A 404 13.48 -22.79 29.21
C PRO A 404 12.72 -23.39 28.02
N SER A 405 11.63 -24.11 28.32
CA SER A 405 10.77 -24.72 27.31
C SER A 405 9.29 -24.50 27.64
N PRO A 406 8.42 -24.27 26.65
CA PRO A 406 8.72 -24.12 25.21
C PRO A 406 9.28 -22.73 24.85
N LEU A 407 10.18 -22.66 23.87
CA LEU A 407 10.63 -21.39 23.27
C LEU A 407 9.62 -20.89 22.24
N PHE A 408 9.49 -19.57 22.12
CA PHE A 408 8.72 -18.95 21.05
C PHE A 408 9.39 -19.19 19.69
N GLY A 409 8.62 -19.28 18.61
CA GLY A 409 9.10 -19.71 17.28
C GLY A 409 10.41 -19.05 16.84
N PRO A 410 10.46 -17.70 16.72
CA PRO A 410 11.68 -16.97 16.40
C PRO A 410 12.86 -17.25 17.32
N MET A 411 12.63 -17.44 18.62
CA MET A 411 13.69 -17.78 19.57
C MET A 411 14.20 -19.22 19.34
N ALA A 412 13.31 -20.18 19.09
CA ALA A 412 13.69 -21.54 18.75
C ALA A 412 14.50 -21.60 17.44
N SER A 413 14.08 -20.84 16.42
CA SER A 413 14.76 -20.72 15.14
C SER A 413 16.13 -20.05 15.27
N LEU A 414 16.26 -19.04 16.13
CA LEU A 414 17.56 -18.42 16.46
C LEU A 414 18.51 -19.45 17.07
N VAL A 415 18.05 -20.21 18.07
CA VAL A 415 18.85 -21.23 18.76
C VAL A 415 19.31 -22.34 17.82
N ALA A 416 18.51 -22.66 16.79
CA ALA A 416 18.86 -23.64 15.77
C ALA A 416 19.81 -23.10 14.68
N SER A 417 20.11 -21.80 14.66
CA SER A 417 20.95 -21.16 13.66
C SER A 417 22.43 -21.13 14.05
N ASP A 418 23.32 -20.93 13.06
CA ASP A 418 24.76 -20.76 13.26
C ASP A 418 25.13 -19.47 14.03
N ALA A 419 24.15 -18.59 14.29
CA ALA A 419 24.32 -17.39 15.10
C ALA A 419 24.18 -17.65 16.61
N TRP A 420 23.82 -18.87 17.02
CA TRP A 420 23.72 -19.26 18.44
C TRP A 420 24.93 -20.06 18.93
N PRO A 421 25.44 -19.78 20.16
CA PRO A 421 25.07 -18.67 21.02
C PRO A 421 25.61 -17.33 20.47
N PRO A 422 24.91 -16.21 20.73
CA PRO A 422 25.39 -14.90 20.34
C PRO A 422 26.74 -14.62 21.03
N ARG A 423 27.76 -14.33 20.23
CA ARG A 423 29.06 -13.88 20.75
C ARG A 423 28.97 -12.38 21.06
N ALA A 424 29.31 -11.99 22.28
CA ALA A 424 29.39 -10.60 22.71
C ALA A 424 30.39 -9.80 21.86
#